data_AF-A0A8S4F9F2-F1
#
_entry.id   AF-A0A8S4F9F2-F1
#
_cell.length_a   1.000
_cell.length_b   1.000
_cell.length_c   1.000
_cell.angle_alpha   90.00
_cell.angle_beta   90.00
_cell.angle_gamma   90.00
#
_symmetry.space_group_name_H-M   'P 1'
#
loop_
_entity.id
_entity.type
_entity.pdbx_description
1 polymer ?
#
loop_
_entity_poly.entity_id
_entity_poly.type
_entity_poly.pdbx_seq_one_letter_code
_entity_poly.pdbx_strand_id
1 'polypeptide(L)'
;MGVLEPVQVSPSFVSKMFLIPKDDGSSRPIFNLQNLNNFVHQSKFRLINLQKVPSFLQANDWLAKIDILNAYFHLSVSPRHRRFLRLIFNKELLQMTCLPFGLSSAPRVFASVTNWVAQLLRNQGIRVLVYLDDFLLAHQDMSALQHHINLTINLLRSLGWHVNLIKSNLSPQKEVQYLGILWNPSQNVKKLPIKKHLVLGETIKKILKRSFTNRKEIQSLIGMLNFASFAVPYGRLNYRQVLSFFQRLPDSDPLRYHPLPQVVISNLTWWLSNLKESSPIHPPLTSHYLTTDASGSGSGSILDNTKLVGTWSAQEIPCHSNMKEMFAILNVLRDHCHILANSTVSIQSDNKTVLSYLRNQGGTRSSQLMAVTFQIYQILQEHKIHLSLHHLPGRFNVEADHLSRNCHYPEWHLLPVFTKIIFAKWGLPIIDLFASRRAHVVPRYVTLDQTDDQAVFVDAFSRPWNYSLAWVFPPPFLMPKVLAHLNVSKGRFLIVAPRWEKSYWRTDLKNRALAAPFTVYNLNKVMIDVLTNRPPPKVLELTLEIWICGAGNQC
;
A
#
# COMPACT_ATOMS: atom_id res chain seq x y z
N MET A 1 28.89 -16.22 -28.57
CA MET A 1 28.25 -16.46 -27.25
C MET A 1 27.93 -17.93 -26.97
N GLY A 2 28.15 -18.89 -27.89
CA GLY A 2 28.02 -20.32 -27.55
C GLY A 2 26.64 -20.77 -27.07
N VAL A 3 25.58 -19.99 -27.32
CA VAL A 3 24.21 -20.21 -26.82
C VAL A 3 23.58 -21.46 -27.43
N LEU A 4 23.93 -21.75 -28.69
CA LEU A 4 23.59 -22.97 -29.41
C LEU A 4 24.87 -23.70 -29.77
N GLU A 5 24.84 -25.01 -29.64
CA GLU A 5 25.91 -25.90 -30.10
C GLU A 5 25.32 -27.05 -30.94
N PRO A 6 26.00 -27.47 -32.02
CA PRO A 6 25.65 -28.68 -32.76
C PRO A 6 25.76 -29.92 -31.87
N VAL A 7 24.88 -30.89 -32.09
CA VAL A 7 24.91 -32.16 -31.35
C VAL A 7 24.51 -33.33 -32.24
N GLN A 8 25.07 -34.50 -31.97
CA GLN A 8 24.66 -35.72 -32.63
C GLN A 8 23.22 -36.11 -32.25
N VAL A 9 22.58 -36.85 -33.16
CA VAL A 9 21.22 -37.34 -32.96
C VAL A 9 21.19 -38.28 -31.76
N SER A 10 20.29 -38.00 -30.82
CA SER A 10 20.04 -38.83 -29.65
C SER A 10 18.61 -38.61 -29.15
N PRO A 11 18.06 -39.49 -28.30
CA PRO A 11 16.75 -39.29 -27.67
C PRO A 11 16.67 -37.91 -27.00
N SER A 12 15.75 -37.08 -27.46
CA SER A 12 15.66 -35.67 -27.06
C SER A 12 14.28 -35.07 -27.30
N PHE A 13 14.05 -33.90 -26.71
CA PHE A 13 12.89 -33.07 -26.98
C PHE A 13 13.27 -32.00 -28.00
N VAL A 14 12.54 -31.94 -29.12
CA VAL A 14 12.80 -30.96 -30.19
C VAL A 14 11.64 -29.97 -30.24
N SER A 15 11.97 -28.69 -30.10
CA SER A 15 11.03 -27.58 -30.10
C SER A 15 11.24 -26.66 -31.30
N LYS A 16 10.18 -25.97 -31.73
CA LYS A 16 10.24 -25.01 -32.84
C LYS A 16 10.74 -23.65 -32.35
N MET A 17 11.53 -22.95 -33.17
CA MET A 17 11.87 -21.55 -32.97
C MET A 17 11.35 -20.71 -34.13
N PHE A 18 10.77 -19.55 -33.85
CA PHE A 18 10.24 -18.64 -34.85
C PHE A 18 10.55 -17.18 -34.48
N LEU A 19 10.43 -16.26 -35.45
CA LEU A 19 10.75 -14.85 -35.27
C LEU A 19 9.48 -14.01 -35.08
N ILE A 20 9.55 -13.04 -34.18
CA ILE A 20 8.54 -11.97 -34.04
C ILE A 20 9.25 -10.62 -34.24
N PRO A 21 8.69 -9.67 -35.02
CA PRO A 21 9.26 -8.34 -35.18
C PRO A 21 9.29 -7.56 -33.85
N LYS A 22 10.36 -6.81 -33.61
CA LYS A 22 10.48 -5.83 -32.52
C LYS A 22 10.17 -4.43 -33.02
N ASP A 23 9.87 -3.53 -32.08
CA ASP A 23 9.69 -2.09 -32.32
C ASP A 23 10.88 -1.43 -33.04
N ASP A 24 12.10 -1.95 -32.86
CA ASP A 24 13.33 -1.44 -33.47
C ASP A 24 13.60 -1.99 -34.89
N GLY A 25 12.65 -2.73 -35.47
CA GLY A 25 12.77 -3.38 -36.79
C GLY A 25 13.56 -4.70 -36.77
N SER A 26 14.26 -5.04 -35.68
CA SER A 26 14.95 -6.32 -35.54
C SER A 26 13.97 -7.45 -35.21
N SER A 27 14.37 -8.71 -35.41
CA SER A 27 13.56 -9.87 -35.04
C SER A 27 13.93 -10.41 -33.65
N ARG A 28 12.92 -10.87 -32.90
CA ARG A 28 13.09 -11.59 -31.64
C ARG A 28 12.85 -13.08 -31.87
N PRO A 29 13.85 -13.95 -31.65
CA PRO A 29 13.63 -15.39 -31.67
C PRO A 29 12.81 -15.84 -30.47
N ILE A 30 11.76 -16.61 -30.74
CA ILE A 30 10.89 -17.21 -29.75
C ILE A 30 11.08 -18.72 -29.81
N PHE A 31 11.60 -19.29 -28.73
CA PHE A 31 11.71 -20.74 -28.59
C PHE A 31 10.40 -21.29 -28.01
N ASN A 32 9.64 -22.01 -28.83
CA ASN A 32 8.34 -22.54 -28.41
C ASN A 32 8.51 -23.79 -27.54
N LEU A 33 8.51 -23.56 -26.23
CA LEU A 33 8.66 -24.59 -25.20
C LEU A 33 7.32 -24.96 -24.54
N GLN A 34 6.17 -24.59 -25.13
CA GLN A 34 4.85 -24.85 -24.55
C GLN A 34 4.64 -26.35 -24.24
N ASN A 35 4.98 -27.24 -25.16
CA ASN A 35 4.84 -28.68 -24.96
C ASN A 35 5.80 -29.21 -23.89
N LEU A 36 7.05 -28.74 -23.89
CA LEU A 36 8.03 -29.13 -22.87
C LEU A 36 7.57 -28.70 -21.48
N ASN A 37 7.02 -27.49 -21.36
CA ASN A 37 6.60 -26.91 -20.08
C ASN A 37 5.54 -27.73 -19.34
N ASN A 38 4.78 -28.58 -20.04
CA ASN A 38 3.82 -29.50 -19.42
C ASN A 38 4.50 -30.57 -18.55
N PHE A 39 5.79 -30.87 -18.81
CA PHE A 39 6.58 -31.86 -18.09
C PHE A 39 7.53 -31.24 -17.07
N VAL A 40 7.66 -29.90 -17.05
CA VAL A 40 8.55 -29.19 -16.14
C VAL A 40 7.83 -28.91 -14.83
N HIS A 41 8.36 -29.43 -13.72
CA HIS A 41 7.82 -29.13 -12.41
C HIS A 41 8.03 -27.64 -12.06
N GLN A 42 6.93 -26.91 -11.86
CA GLN A 42 6.94 -25.49 -11.53
C GLN A 42 6.68 -25.30 -10.04
N SER A 43 7.69 -24.80 -9.33
CA SER A 43 7.52 -24.41 -7.94
C SER A 43 7.08 -22.94 -7.85
N LYS A 44 6.00 -22.67 -7.11
CA LYS A 44 5.48 -21.31 -6.90
C LYS A 44 6.58 -20.39 -6.34
N PHE A 45 6.71 -19.21 -6.94
CA PHE A 45 7.59 -18.14 -6.46
C PHE A 45 6.90 -16.79 -6.73
N ARG A 46 7.35 -15.72 -6.07
CA ARG A 46 6.77 -14.38 -6.23
C ARG A 46 7.85 -13.38 -6.63
N LEU A 47 7.62 -12.69 -7.73
CA LEU A 47 8.43 -11.54 -8.11
C LEU A 47 8.02 -10.30 -7.30
N ILE A 48 8.92 -9.33 -7.25
CA ILE A 48 8.61 -8.01 -6.71
C ILE A 48 7.48 -7.40 -7.55
N ASN A 49 6.44 -6.94 -6.87
CA ASN A 49 5.33 -6.21 -7.49
C ASN A 49 5.67 -4.71 -7.51
N LEU A 50 5.22 -4.00 -8.55
CA LEU A 50 5.22 -2.54 -8.66
C LEU A 50 4.76 -1.83 -7.37
N GLN A 51 3.82 -2.42 -6.63
CA GLN A 51 3.34 -1.91 -5.34
C GLN A 51 4.39 -1.86 -4.22
N LYS A 52 5.51 -2.58 -4.34
CA LYS A 52 6.62 -2.53 -3.37
C LYS A 52 7.64 -1.42 -3.65
N VAL A 53 7.61 -0.82 -4.84
CA VAL A 53 8.56 0.25 -5.20
C VAL A 53 8.41 1.46 -4.26
N PRO A 54 7.19 1.94 -3.93
CA PRO A 54 7.04 3.05 -2.97
C PRO A 54 7.71 2.77 -1.62
N SER A 55 7.59 1.56 -1.05
CA SER A 55 8.22 1.24 0.24
C SER A 55 9.75 1.15 0.18
N PHE A 56 10.33 1.00 -1.01
CA PHE A 56 11.78 0.98 -1.22
C PHE A 56 12.34 2.40 -1.36
N LEU A 57 11.59 3.30 -1.99
CA LEU A 57 11.98 4.69 -2.24
C LEU A 57 11.86 5.53 -0.96
N GLN A 58 12.74 6.51 -0.85
CA GLN A 58 12.78 7.51 0.20
C GLN A 58 12.77 8.90 -0.43
N ALA A 59 12.33 9.91 0.35
CA ALA A 59 12.31 11.29 -0.12
C ALA A 59 13.72 11.72 -0.56
N ASN A 60 13.77 12.51 -1.63
CA ASN A 60 15.01 13.06 -2.22
C ASN A 60 16.01 12.05 -2.80
N ASP A 61 15.68 10.76 -2.86
CA ASP A 61 16.51 9.76 -3.54
C ASP A 61 16.86 10.20 -4.97
N TRP A 62 18.14 10.12 -5.29
CA TRP A 62 18.62 9.92 -6.65
C TRP A 62 18.43 8.45 -7.01
N LEU A 63 18.16 8.19 -8.29
CA LEU A 63 17.88 6.86 -8.81
C LEU A 63 18.83 6.51 -9.95
N ALA A 64 19.10 5.23 -10.09
CA ALA A 64 19.80 4.66 -11.24
C ALA A 64 19.19 3.31 -11.60
N LYS A 65 19.16 3.00 -12.89
CA LYS A 65 18.65 1.74 -13.40
C LYS A 65 19.76 1.02 -14.16
N ILE A 66 20.03 -0.23 -13.81
CA ILE A 66 20.95 -1.09 -14.53
C ILE A 66 20.14 -2.23 -15.16
N ASP A 67 20.26 -2.39 -16.48
CA ASP A 67 19.60 -3.42 -17.29
C ASP A 67 20.65 -4.46 -17.71
N ILE A 68 20.36 -5.75 -17.54
CA ILE A 68 21.26 -6.83 -17.96
C ILE A 68 20.94 -7.23 -19.40
N LEU A 69 21.94 -7.18 -20.28
CA LEU A 69 21.79 -7.60 -21.67
C LEU A 69 21.45 -9.09 -21.72
N ASN A 70 20.56 -9.55 -22.60
CA ASN A 70 20.31 -10.98 -22.84
C ASN A 70 20.02 -11.84 -21.57
N ALA A 71 19.59 -11.21 -20.46
CA ALA A 71 19.18 -11.79 -19.17
C ALA A 71 19.49 -13.29 -18.99
N TYR A 72 18.52 -14.16 -19.32
CA TYR A 72 18.57 -15.61 -19.08
C TYR A 72 19.76 -16.31 -19.73
N PHE A 73 20.28 -15.81 -20.85
CA PHE A 73 21.42 -16.44 -21.53
C PHE A 73 22.73 -16.37 -20.74
N HIS A 74 22.80 -15.59 -19.66
CA HIS A 74 23.91 -15.61 -18.71
C HIS A 74 23.96 -16.86 -17.83
N LEU A 75 22.87 -17.62 -17.73
CA LEU A 75 22.82 -18.83 -16.92
C LEU A 75 22.96 -20.06 -17.79
N SER A 76 24.00 -20.86 -17.54
CA SER A 76 24.20 -22.13 -18.23
C SER A 76 23.17 -23.16 -17.81
N VAL A 77 22.70 -23.95 -18.77
CA VAL A 77 21.89 -25.14 -18.53
C VAL A 77 22.81 -26.33 -18.28
N SER A 78 22.51 -27.09 -17.23
CA SER A 78 23.19 -28.35 -16.92
C SER A 78 23.25 -29.24 -18.17
N PRO A 79 24.43 -29.80 -18.53
CA PRO A 79 24.58 -30.65 -19.72
C PRO A 79 23.52 -31.75 -19.83
N ARG A 80 23.11 -32.34 -18.70
CA ARG A 80 22.07 -33.39 -18.64
C ARG A 80 20.68 -32.91 -19.08
N HIS A 81 20.38 -31.62 -18.95
CA HIS A 81 19.09 -31.03 -19.31
C HIS A 81 19.07 -30.43 -20.73
N ARG A 82 20.22 -30.20 -21.36
CA ARG A 82 20.31 -29.61 -22.71
C ARG A 82 19.59 -30.45 -23.78
N ARG A 83 19.52 -31.77 -23.59
CA ARG A 83 18.76 -32.69 -24.45
C ARG A 83 17.26 -32.40 -24.53
N PHE A 84 16.71 -31.63 -23.60
CA PHE A 84 15.31 -31.21 -23.63
C PHE A 84 15.09 -29.86 -24.33
N LEU A 85 16.18 -29.18 -24.69
CA LEU A 85 16.17 -27.83 -25.25
C LEU A 85 16.83 -27.81 -26.62
N ARG A 86 16.38 -28.69 -27.52
CA ARG A 86 16.90 -28.81 -28.88
C ARG A 86 15.97 -28.21 -29.92
N LEU A 87 16.55 -27.78 -31.03
CA LEU A 87 15.84 -27.37 -32.23
C LEU A 87 16.56 -27.87 -33.48
N ILE A 88 15.85 -27.91 -34.60
CA ILE A 88 16.43 -28.20 -35.91
C ILE A 88 16.47 -26.90 -36.70
N PHE A 89 17.64 -26.55 -37.25
CA PHE A 89 17.82 -25.41 -38.13
C PHE A 89 18.76 -25.82 -39.26
N ASN A 90 18.42 -25.49 -40.51
CA ASN A 90 19.21 -25.88 -41.70
C ASN A 90 19.64 -27.36 -41.74
N LYS A 91 18.73 -28.28 -41.36
CA LYS A 91 18.97 -29.73 -41.25
C LYS A 91 19.99 -30.16 -40.18
N GLU A 92 20.46 -29.24 -39.35
CA GLU A 92 21.32 -29.54 -38.21
C GLU A 92 20.53 -29.54 -36.90
N LEU A 93 20.87 -30.48 -36.01
CA LEU A 93 20.33 -30.54 -34.66
C LEU A 93 21.19 -29.68 -33.73
N LEU A 94 20.58 -28.65 -33.17
CA LEU A 94 21.23 -27.72 -32.25
C LEU A 94 20.62 -27.86 -30.85
N GLN A 95 21.43 -27.65 -29.81
CA GLN A 95 20.95 -27.60 -28.42
C GLN A 95 21.32 -26.30 -27.71
N MET A 96 20.40 -25.80 -26.88
CA MET A 96 20.65 -24.63 -26.04
C MET A 96 21.61 -24.99 -24.90
N THR A 97 22.66 -24.19 -24.74
CA THR A 97 23.64 -24.31 -23.65
C THR A 97 23.30 -23.40 -22.47
N CYS A 98 22.49 -22.37 -22.71
CA CYS A 98 22.05 -21.39 -21.72
C CYS A 98 20.53 -21.41 -21.55
N LEU A 99 20.04 -20.81 -20.47
CA LEU A 99 18.64 -20.81 -20.07
C LEU A 99 17.79 -20.05 -21.10
N PRO A 100 16.84 -20.71 -21.78
CA PRO A 100 16.09 -20.08 -22.86
C PRO A 100 14.89 -19.27 -22.36
N PHE A 101 14.55 -18.21 -23.10
CA PHE A 101 13.23 -17.61 -23.02
C PHE A 101 12.17 -18.62 -23.44
N GLY A 102 11.02 -18.63 -22.75
CA GLY A 102 9.92 -19.57 -22.98
C GLY A 102 9.92 -20.79 -22.06
N LEU A 103 11.03 -21.08 -21.37
CA LEU A 103 11.06 -22.15 -20.37
C LEU A 103 10.37 -21.69 -19.08
N SER A 104 9.40 -22.45 -18.61
CA SER A 104 8.56 -22.10 -17.47
C SER A 104 9.31 -21.98 -16.14
N SER A 105 10.40 -22.73 -15.95
CA SER A 105 11.25 -22.63 -14.76
C SER A 105 12.26 -21.48 -14.82
N ALA A 106 12.53 -20.91 -16.00
CA ALA A 106 13.58 -19.92 -16.18
C ALA A 106 13.40 -18.65 -15.32
N PRO A 107 12.21 -18.04 -15.22
CA PRO A 107 12.01 -16.85 -14.39
C PRO A 107 12.36 -17.07 -12.91
N ARG A 108 12.04 -18.25 -12.36
CA ARG A 108 12.35 -18.60 -10.96
C ARG A 108 13.86 -18.72 -10.76
N VAL A 109 14.51 -19.47 -11.64
CA VAL A 109 15.96 -19.71 -11.57
C VAL A 109 16.68 -18.37 -11.66
N PHE A 110 16.34 -17.54 -12.65
CA PHE A 110 16.95 -16.24 -12.83
C PHE A 110 16.70 -15.30 -11.65
N ALA A 111 15.45 -15.22 -11.15
CA ALA A 111 15.13 -14.43 -9.97
C ALA A 111 15.89 -14.89 -8.73
N SER A 112 16.18 -16.19 -8.58
CA SER A 112 16.95 -16.70 -7.44
C SER A 112 18.39 -16.18 -7.49
N VAL A 113 19.02 -16.23 -8.67
CA VAL A 113 20.38 -15.72 -8.86
C VAL A 113 20.44 -14.19 -8.71
N THR A 114 19.52 -13.45 -9.33
CA THR A 114 19.53 -11.98 -9.26
C THR A 114 19.22 -11.47 -7.87
N ASN A 115 18.38 -12.15 -7.09
CA ASN A 115 18.17 -11.82 -5.67
C ASN A 115 19.40 -12.13 -4.81
N TRP A 116 20.16 -13.19 -5.11
CA TRP A 116 21.43 -13.44 -4.43
C TRP A 116 22.44 -12.33 -4.70
N VAL A 117 22.58 -11.88 -5.96
CA VAL A 117 23.42 -10.72 -6.30
C VAL A 117 22.94 -9.46 -5.58
N ALA A 118 21.62 -9.21 -5.54
CA ALA A 118 21.05 -8.10 -4.80
C ALA A 118 21.38 -8.18 -3.30
N GLN A 119 21.42 -9.37 -2.71
CA GLN A 119 21.79 -9.56 -1.31
C GLN A 119 23.26 -9.21 -1.05
N LEU A 120 24.18 -9.57 -1.96
CA LEU A 120 25.59 -9.18 -1.85
C LEU A 120 25.75 -7.66 -1.82
N LEU A 121 25.05 -6.95 -2.71
CA LEU A 121 25.05 -5.49 -2.74
C LEU A 121 24.46 -4.89 -1.45
N ARG A 122 23.34 -5.43 -0.96
CA ARG A 122 22.72 -4.97 0.30
C ARG A 122 23.63 -5.18 1.51
N ASN A 123 24.39 -6.28 1.54
CA ASN A 123 25.37 -6.53 2.60
C ASN A 123 26.51 -5.49 2.62
N GLN A 124 26.73 -4.79 1.52
CA GLN A 124 27.66 -3.66 1.41
C GLN A 124 27.00 -2.30 1.71
N GLY A 125 25.75 -2.30 2.20
CA GLY A 125 24.99 -1.08 2.47
C GLY A 125 24.29 -0.46 1.24
N ILE A 126 24.35 -1.11 0.07
CA ILE A 126 23.76 -0.58 -1.15
C ILE A 126 22.26 -0.87 -1.19
N ARG A 127 21.44 0.18 -1.26
CA ARG A 127 20.00 0.06 -1.48
C ARG A 127 19.70 -0.31 -2.93
N VAL A 128 19.26 -1.56 -3.13
CA VAL A 128 18.91 -2.09 -4.46
C VAL A 128 17.61 -2.90 -4.44
N LEU A 129 16.77 -2.65 -5.43
CA LEU A 129 15.55 -3.40 -5.75
C LEU A 129 15.72 -4.07 -7.12
N VAL A 130 15.41 -5.35 -7.22
CA VAL A 130 15.64 -6.12 -8.46
C VAL A 130 14.34 -6.73 -8.96
N TYR A 131 14.09 -6.62 -10.26
CA TYR A 131 13.04 -7.33 -10.95
C TYR A 131 13.65 -8.04 -12.16
N LEU A 132 13.88 -9.35 -12.02
CA LEU A 132 14.57 -10.15 -13.03
C LEU A 132 15.89 -9.46 -13.45
N ASP A 133 15.93 -8.87 -14.63
CA ASP A 133 17.06 -8.20 -15.28
C ASP A 133 17.20 -6.70 -14.98
N ASP A 134 16.17 -6.08 -14.39
CA ASP A 134 16.17 -4.67 -14.02
C ASP A 134 16.63 -4.49 -12.55
N PHE A 135 17.74 -3.77 -12.35
CA PHE A 135 18.25 -3.35 -11.04
C PHE A 135 17.96 -1.87 -10.85
N LEU A 136 17.22 -1.52 -9.80
CA LEU A 136 16.98 -0.14 -9.37
C LEU A 136 17.80 0.16 -8.13
N LEU A 137 18.69 1.14 -8.24
CA LEU A 137 19.47 1.66 -7.11
C LEU A 137 18.91 3.01 -6.68
N ALA A 138 19.02 3.29 -5.39
CA ALA A 138 18.59 4.55 -4.81
C ALA A 138 19.53 5.02 -3.70
N HIS A 139 19.77 6.33 -3.63
CA HIS A 139 20.51 6.95 -2.52
C HIS A 139 20.21 8.46 -2.48
N GLN A 140 20.20 9.07 -1.29
CA GLN A 140 19.91 10.50 -1.12
C GLN A 140 21.06 11.41 -1.59
N ASP A 141 22.30 10.95 -1.45
CA ASP A 141 23.48 11.62 -1.99
C ASP A 141 23.83 11.13 -3.41
N MET A 142 24.07 12.09 -4.31
CA MET A 142 24.34 11.85 -5.74
C MET A 142 25.70 11.16 -5.96
N SER A 143 26.74 11.60 -5.24
CA SER A 143 28.10 11.09 -5.41
C SER A 143 28.22 9.66 -4.90
N ALA A 144 27.64 9.38 -3.73
CA ALA A 144 27.51 8.05 -3.19
C ALA A 144 26.72 7.11 -4.12
N LEU A 145 25.64 7.59 -4.75
CA LEU A 145 24.94 6.79 -5.76
C LEU A 145 25.84 6.46 -6.95
N GLN A 146 26.60 7.42 -7.47
CA GLN A 146 27.54 7.16 -8.57
C GLN A 146 28.58 6.11 -8.18
N HIS A 147 29.07 6.14 -6.95
CA HIS A 147 29.95 5.10 -6.41
C HIS A 147 29.25 3.73 -6.35
N HIS A 148 28.02 3.66 -5.84
CA HIS A 148 27.23 2.42 -5.78
C HIS A 148 26.94 1.84 -7.17
N ILE A 149 26.70 2.68 -8.18
CA ILE A 149 26.55 2.25 -9.59
C ILE A 149 27.82 1.54 -10.05
N ASN A 150 28.99 2.16 -9.83
CA ASN A 150 30.28 1.59 -10.24
C ASN A 150 30.56 0.25 -9.54
N LEU A 151 30.34 0.17 -8.22
CA LEU A 151 30.46 -1.09 -7.47
C LEU A 151 29.55 -2.18 -8.03
N THR A 152 28.31 -1.81 -8.35
CA THR A 152 27.32 -2.75 -8.89
C THR A 152 27.73 -3.25 -10.28
N ILE A 153 28.16 -2.37 -11.18
CA ILE A 153 28.64 -2.76 -12.50
C ILE A 153 29.86 -3.67 -12.40
N ASN A 154 30.81 -3.35 -11.51
CA ASN A 154 32.01 -4.16 -11.31
C ASN A 154 31.67 -5.55 -10.77
N LEU A 155 30.76 -5.65 -9.80
CA LEU A 155 30.28 -6.93 -9.31
C LEU A 155 29.62 -7.74 -10.43
N LEU A 156 28.69 -7.14 -11.18
CA LEU A 156 28.00 -7.81 -12.28
C LEU A 156 28.99 -8.33 -13.33
N ARG A 157 29.98 -7.50 -13.72
CA ARG A 157 31.04 -7.90 -14.66
C ARG A 157 31.92 -9.02 -14.12
N SER A 158 32.28 -8.97 -12.84
CA SER A 158 33.08 -10.02 -12.19
C SER A 158 32.35 -11.38 -12.16
N LEU A 159 31.02 -11.35 -12.12
CA LEU A 159 30.16 -12.54 -12.23
C LEU A 159 29.92 -12.98 -13.68
N GLY A 160 30.57 -12.34 -14.66
CA GLY A 160 30.43 -12.63 -16.09
C GLY A 160 29.17 -12.05 -16.74
N TRP A 161 28.48 -11.11 -16.09
CA TRP A 161 27.28 -10.48 -16.64
C TRP A 161 27.59 -9.24 -17.46
N HIS A 162 26.84 -9.09 -18.56
CA HIS A 162 26.98 -7.97 -19.47
C HIS A 162 25.87 -6.95 -19.20
N VAL A 163 26.27 -5.74 -18.81
CA VAL A 163 25.35 -4.62 -18.62
C VAL A 163 24.97 -4.02 -19.97
N ASN A 164 23.68 -3.76 -20.17
CA ASN A 164 23.16 -3.07 -21.33
C ASN A 164 23.29 -1.56 -21.16
N LEU A 165 24.38 -0.99 -21.67
CA LEU A 165 24.70 0.43 -21.51
C LEU A 165 23.63 1.37 -22.10
N ILE A 166 22.94 0.96 -23.16
CA ILE A 166 21.94 1.79 -23.87
C ILE A 166 20.63 1.85 -23.08
N LYS A 167 20.21 0.73 -22.46
CA LYS A 167 18.95 0.68 -21.68
C LYS A 167 19.12 1.02 -20.20
N SER A 168 20.36 1.18 -19.75
CA SER A 168 20.68 1.53 -18.37
C SER A 168 20.78 3.05 -18.20
N ASN A 169 20.42 3.52 -17.01
CA ASN A 169 20.68 4.87 -16.52
C ASN A 169 21.88 4.80 -15.57
N LEU A 170 23.09 4.97 -16.10
CA LEU A 170 24.36 4.79 -15.38
C LEU A 170 24.89 6.05 -14.68
N SER A 171 24.11 7.12 -14.72
CA SER A 171 24.32 8.34 -13.96
C SER A 171 23.12 8.55 -13.04
N PRO A 172 23.33 9.05 -11.81
CA PRO A 172 22.26 9.45 -10.90
C PRO A 172 21.25 10.38 -11.58
N GLN A 173 19.97 10.04 -11.49
CA GLN A 173 18.87 10.85 -12.02
C GLN A 173 17.79 11.07 -10.96
N LYS A 174 17.11 12.22 -11.01
CA LYS A 174 15.96 12.50 -10.14
C LYS A 174 14.69 11.76 -10.57
N GLU A 175 14.60 11.40 -11.84
CA GLU A 175 13.46 10.68 -12.40
C GLU A 175 13.95 9.51 -13.25
N VAL A 176 13.48 8.29 -12.94
CA VAL A 176 13.87 7.06 -13.64
C VAL A 176 12.64 6.22 -13.97
N GLN A 177 12.62 5.62 -15.17
CA GLN A 177 11.59 4.66 -15.55
C GLN A 177 11.94 3.27 -15.02
N TYR A 178 11.11 2.73 -14.13
CA TYR A 178 11.27 1.38 -13.59
C TYR A 178 9.92 0.65 -13.54
N LEU A 179 9.89 -0.61 -13.98
CA LEU A 179 8.67 -1.41 -14.14
C LEU A 179 7.57 -0.71 -14.97
N GLY A 180 8.00 0.12 -15.91
CA GLY A 180 7.12 0.82 -16.85
C GLY A 180 6.37 2.03 -16.27
N ILE A 181 6.79 2.55 -15.11
CA ILE A 181 6.33 3.79 -14.47
C ILE A 181 7.54 4.73 -14.31
N LEU A 182 7.34 6.04 -14.46
CA LEU A 182 8.34 7.05 -14.11
C LEU A 182 8.22 7.38 -12.63
N TRP A 183 9.36 7.33 -11.92
CA TRP A 183 9.45 7.57 -10.48
C TRP A 183 10.32 8.79 -10.22
N ASN A 184 9.79 9.77 -9.49
CA ASN A 184 10.51 10.95 -9.05
C ASN A 184 10.35 11.14 -7.53
N PRO A 185 11.26 10.56 -6.72
CA PRO A 185 11.19 10.65 -5.25
C PRO A 185 11.39 12.06 -4.70
N SER A 186 12.12 12.92 -5.43
CA SER A 186 12.36 14.31 -5.00
C SER A 186 11.09 15.17 -5.07
N GLN A 187 10.23 14.91 -6.04
CA GLN A 187 8.91 15.54 -6.14
C GLN A 187 7.80 14.72 -5.48
N ASN A 188 8.12 13.54 -4.91
CA ASN A 188 7.15 12.56 -4.42
C ASN A 188 6.11 12.15 -5.49
N VAL A 189 6.50 12.05 -6.76
CA VAL A 189 5.58 11.83 -7.89
C VAL A 189 5.89 10.54 -8.65
N LYS A 190 4.83 9.81 -9.02
CA LYS A 190 4.86 8.74 -10.03
C LYS A 190 3.89 9.06 -11.16
N LYS A 191 4.32 8.83 -12.41
CA LYS A 191 3.53 9.13 -13.60
C LYS A 191 3.75 8.12 -14.72
N LEU A 192 2.89 8.15 -15.73
CA LEU A 192 3.07 7.34 -16.93
C LEU A 192 4.20 7.90 -17.81
N PRO A 193 5.06 7.04 -18.38
CA PRO A 193 5.96 7.44 -19.45
C PRO A 193 5.22 8.02 -20.66
N ILE A 194 5.86 8.97 -21.35
CA ILE A 194 5.24 9.69 -22.47
C ILE A 194 4.72 8.74 -23.57
N LYS A 195 5.56 7.78 -23.99
CA LYS A 195 5.18 6.76 -24.98
C LYS A 195 3.91 5.99 -24.56
N LYS A 196 3.75 5.67 -23.28
CA LYS A 196 2.56 4.94 -22.79
C LYS A 196 1.31 5.80 -22.77
N HIS A 197 1.42 7.08 -22.38
CA HIS A 197 0.26 7.97 -22.43
C HIS A 197 -0.21 8.16 -23.88
N LEU A 198 0.71 8.25 -24.85
CA LEU A 198 0.34 8.50 -26.25
C LEU A 198 -0.41 7.29 -26.83
N VAL A 199 0.15 6.09 -26.66
CA VAL A 199 -0.48 4.85 -27.15
C VAL A 199 -1.85 4.63 -26.52
N LEU A 200 -2.00 4.86 -25.22
CA LEU A 200 -3.29 4.76 -24.54
C LEU A 200 -4.28 5.83 -25.05
N GLY A 201 -3.84 7.08 -25.19
CA GLY A 201 -4.65 8.18 -25.70
C GLY A 201 -5.18 7.90 -27.11
N GLU A 202 -4.33 7.45 -28.02
CA GLU A 202 -4.74 7.10 -29.40
C GLU A 202 -5.70 5.91 -29.43
N THR A 203 -5.49 4.91 -28.57
CA THR A 203 -6.42 3.76 -28.45
C THR A 203 -7.80 4.22 -27.99
N ILE A 204 -7.87 5.10 -26.99
CA ILE A 204 -9.13 5.66 -26.49
C ILE A 204 -9.82 6.51 -27.56
N LYS A 205 -9.08 7.43 -28.22
CA LYS A 205 -9.62 8.28 -29.29
C LYS A 205 -10.22 7.46 -30.43
N LYS A 206 -9.56 6.38 -30.84
CA LYS A 206 -10.08 5.49 -31.89
C LYS A 206 -11.41 4.86 -31.50
N ILE A 207 -11.53 4.38 -30.26
CA ILE A 207 -12.77 3.76 -29.74
C ILE A 207 -13.88 4.80 -29.61
N LEU A 208 -13.58 5.98 -29.07
CA LEU A 208 -14.53 7.09 -28.93
C LEU A 208 -15.04 7.60 -30.28
N LYS A 209 -14.14 7.79 -31.26
CA LYS A 209 -14.52 8.25 -32.60
C LYS A 209 -15.49 7.31 -33.30
N ARG A 210 -15.36 6.00 -33.07
CA ARG A 210 -16.24 5.00 -33.66
C ARG A 210 -17.55 4.84 -32.89
N SER A 211 -17.60 5.17 -31.60
CA SER A 211 -18.75 4.94 -30.69
C SER A 211 -19.20 3.48 -30.54
N PHE A 212 -18.45 2.54 -31.11
CA PHE A 212 -18.66 1.10 -31.02
C PHE A 212 -17.34 0.41 -30.67
N THR A 213 -17.40 -0.72 -29.94
CA THR A 213 -16.25 -1.57 -29.65
C THR A 213 -16.65 -3.04 -29.61
N ASN A 214 -15.67 -3.94 -29.73
CA ASN A 214 -15.87 -5.37 -29.49
C ASN A 214 -15.17 -5.81 -28.20
N ARG A 215 -15.41 -7.06 -27.80
CA ARG A 215 -14.87 -7.62 -26.55
C ARG A 215 -13.34 -7.63 -26.54
N LYS A 216 -12.68 -7.97 -27.65
CA LYS A 216 -11.20 -8.02 -27.71
C LYS A 216 -10.55 -6.64 -27.55
N GLU A 217 -11.10 -5.64 -28.23
CA GLU A 217 -10.61 -4.27 -28.16
C GLU A 217 -10.77 -3.70 -26.74
N ILE A 218 -11.95 -3.84 -26.14
CA ILE A 218 -12.19 -3.31 -24.80
C ILE A 218 -11.40 -4.08 -23.73
N GLN A 219 -11.17 -5.39 -23.91
CA GLN A 219 -10.32 -6.20 -23.03
C GLN A 219 -8.86 -5.70 -23.06
N SER A 220 -8.33 -5.43 -24.26
CA SER A 220 -6.99 -4.85 -24.43
C SER A 220 -6.90 -3.49 -23.74
N LEU A 221 -7.88 -2.60 -24.00
CA LEU A 221 -7.96 -1.29 -23.36
C LEU A 221 -8.01 -1.41 -21.83
N ILE A 222 -8.82 -2.31 -21.29
CA ILE A 222 -8.92 -2.59 -19.85
C ILE A 222 -7.57 -2.96 -19.25
N GLY A 223 -6.76 -3.77 -19.94
CA GLY A 223 -5.39 -4.09 -19.51
C GLY A 223 -4.52 -2.85 -19.39
N MET A 224 -4.60 -1.95 -20.39
CA MET A 224 -3.86 -0.69 -20.39
C MET A 224 -4.34 0.26 -19.29
N LEU A 225 -5.65 0.42 -19.12
CA LEU A 225 -6.26 1.28 -18.09
C LEU A 225 -5.94 0.78 -16.68
N ASN A 226 -5.99 -0.54 -16.45
CA ASN A 226 -5.65 -1.13 -15.15
C ASN A 226 -4.19 -0.86 -14.78
N PHE A 227 -3.26 -0.98 -15.73
CA PHE A 227 -1.86 -0.59 -15.53
C PHE A 227 -1.74 0.92 -15.25
N ALA A 228 -2.38 1.75 -16.07
CA ALA A 228 -2.36 3.21 -15.96
C ALA A 228 -2.90 3.72 -14.62
N SER A 229 -3.93 3.04 -14.08
CA SER A 229 -4.59 3.38 -12.82
C SER A 229 -3.67 3.30 -11.59
N PHE A 230 -2.45 2.76 -11.71
CA PHE A 230 -1.46 2.80 -10.65
C PHE A 230 -0.77 4.17 -10.52
N ALA A 231 -0.68 4.92 -11.61
CA ALA A 231 0.02 6.21 -11.69
C ALA A 231 -0.92 7.39 -11.99
N VAL A 232 -2.06 7.16 -12.64
CA VAL A 232 -3.06 8.21 -12.91
C VAL A 232 -4.03 8.28 -11.72
N PRO A 233 -4.11 9.43 -11.02
CA PRO A 233 -5.01 9.60 -9.88
C PRO A 233 -6.46 9.40 -10.31
N TYR A 234 -7.28 8.78 -9.46
CA TYR A 234 -8.68 8.42 -9.77
C TYR A 234 -8.87 7.49 -11.00
N GLY A 235 -7.79 6.94 -11.57
CA GLY A 235 -7.88 6.05 -12.71
C GLY A 235 -8.70 4.80 -12.42
N ARG A 236 -8.56 4.20 -11.21
CA ARG A 236 -9.34 3.02 -10.84
C ARG A 236 -10.84 3.30 -10.81
N LEU A 237 -11.26 4.47 -10.34
CA LEU A 237 -12.65 4.91 -10.32
C LEU A 237 -13.25 4.90 -11.72
N ASN A 238 -12.58 5.59 -12.66
CA ASN A 238 -13.03 5.75 -14.04
C ASN A 238 -12.86 4.49 -14.89
N TYR A 239 -12.00 3.56 -14.44
CA TYR A 239 -11.87 2.24 -15.03
C TYR A 239 -13.03 1.29 -14.68
N ARG A 240 -13.68 1.44 -13.51
CA ARG A 240 -14.69 0.47 -13.02
C ARG A 240 -15.90 0.31 -13.94
N GLN A 241 -16.40 1.42 -14.49
CA GLN A 241 -17.57 1.38 -15.37
C GLN A 241 -17.22 0.75 -16.73
N VAL A 242 -16.02 0.99 -17.23
CA VAL A 242 -15.49 0.33 -18.43
C VAL A 242 -15.37 -1.18 -18.21
N LEU A 243 -14.86 -1.60 -17.05
CA LEU A 243 -14.79 -3.01 -16.66
C LEU A 243 -16.18 -3.64 -16.52
N SER A 244 -17.12 -2.96 -15.87
CA SER A 244 -18.50 -3.44 -15.75
C SER A 244 -19.17 -3.59 -17.12
N PHE A 245 -18.88 -2.71 -18.08
CA PHE A 245 -19.38 -2.83 -19.44
C PHE A 245 -18.79 -4.06 -20.14
N PHE A 246 -17.47 -4.25 -20.09
CA PHE A 246 -16.81 -5.45 -20.63
C PHE A 246 -17.38 -6.76 -20.05
N GLN A 247 -17.65 -6.80 -18.74
CA GLN A 247 -18.21 -7.99 -18.09
C GLN A 247 -19.62 -8.36 -18.59
N ARG A 248 -20.36 -7.40 -19.17
CA ARG A 248 -21.69 -7.64 -19.76
C ARG A 248 -21.63 -8.05 -21.23
N LEU A 249 -20.50 -7.91 -21.90
CA LEU A 249 -20.35 -8.32 -23.30
C LEU A 249 -20.27 -9.85 -23.40
N PRO A 250 -20.97 -10.47 -24.38
CA PRO A 250 -20.98 -11.93 -24.52
C PRO A 250 -19.61 -12.48 -24.95
N ASP A 251 -19.26 -13.66 -24.44
CA ASP A 251 -18.05 -14.40 -24.85
C ASP A 251 -18.22 -15.15 -26.18
N SER A 252 -19.46 -15.43 -26.60
CA SER A 252 -19.76 -16.26 -27.77
C SER A 252 -19.33 -15.64 -29.10
N ASP A 253 -19.30 -14.31 -29.19
CA ASP A 253 -18.81 -13.59 -30.37
C ASP A 253 -17.93 -12.39 -29.94
N PRO A 254 -16.64 -12.61 -29.66
CA PRO A 254 -15.75 -11.57 -29.15
C PRO A 254 -15.44 -10.44 -30.14
N LEU A 255 -15.77 -10.62 -31.42
CA LEU A 255 -15.48 -9.66 -32.49
C LEU A 255 -16.69 -8.81 -32.88
N ARG A 256 -17.89 -9.20 -32.43
CA ARG A 256 -19.10 -8.39 -32.59
C ARG A 256 -18.94 -7.01 -31.96
N TYR A 257 -19.33 -5.99 -32.72
CA TYR A 257 -19.34 -4.62 -32.24
C TYR A 257 -20.62 -4.31 -31.45
N HIS A 258 -20.44 -3.58 -30.35
CA HIS A 258 -21.49 -3.12 -29.45
C HIS A 258 -21.36 -1.60 -29.26
N PRO A 259 -22.48 -0.86 -29.16
CA PRO A 259 -22.46 0.57 -28.90
C PRO A 259 -21.91 0.87 -27.51
N LEU A 260 -21.17 1.97 -27.38
CA LEU A 260 -20.65 2.43 -26.09
C LEU A 260 -21.77 3.11 -25.28
N PRO A 261 -22.03 2.69 -24.03
CA PRO A 261 -22.92 3.43 -23.13
C PRO A 261 -22.36 4.82 -22.82
N GLN A 262 -23.23 5.81 -22.62
CA GLN A 262 -22.84 7.19 -22.31
C GLN A 262 -21.88 7.29 -21.12
N VAL A 263 -22.11 6.48 -20.06
CA VAL A 263 -21.21 6.43 -18.90
C VAL A 263 -19.78 6.01 -19.28
N VAL A 264 -19.64 5.02 -20.18
CA VAL A 264 -18.32 4.55 -20.66
C VAL A 264 -17.65 5.65 -21.48
N ILE A 265 -18.41 6.34 -22.33
CA ILE A 265 -17.92 7.50 -23.09
C ILE A 265 -17.38 8.57 -22.14
N SER A 266 -18.16 8.98 -21.13
CA SER A 266 -17.73 9.96 -20.14
C SER A 266 -16.46 9.52 -19.40
N ASN A 267 -16.35 8.26 -18.98
CA ASN A 267 -15.15 7.76 -18.31
C ASN A 267 -13.92 7.73 -19.24
N LEU A 268 -14.08 7.33 -20.51
CA LEU A 268 -13.00 7.34 -21.49
C LEU A 268 -12.55 8.76 -21.84
N THR A 269 -13.48 9.70 -21.94
CA THR A 269 -13.17 11.12 -22.12
C THR A 269 -12.43 11.67 -20.90
N TRP A 270 -12.87 11.33 -19.69
CA TRP A 270 -12.14 11.66 -18.46
C TRP A 270 -10.70 11.14 -18.52
N TRP A 271 -10.49 9.90 -18.99
CA TRP A 271 -9.14 9.36 -19.13
C TRP A 271 -8.29 10.22 -20.06
N LEU A 272 -8.78 10.60 -21.24
CA LEU A 272 -8.03 11.46 -22.18
C LEU A 272 -7.55 12.76 -21.54
N SER A 273 -8.39 13.39 -20.72
CA SER A 273 -8.04 14.63 -20.03
C SER A 273 -7.03 14.43 -18.89
N ASN A 274 -6.92 13.23 -18.32
CA ASN A 274 -6.14 12.96 -17.11
C ASN A 274 -4.91 12.07 -17.34
N LEU A 275 -4.60 11.63 -18.57
CA LEU A 275 -3.46 10.73 -18.85
C LEU A 275 -2.09 11.31 -18.48
N LYS A 276 -1.97 12.64 -18.42
CA LYS A 276 -0.74 13.35 -18.06
C LYS A 276 -0.61 13.59 -16.55
N GLU A 277 -1.69 13.37 -15.81
CA GLU A 277 -1.71 13.55 -14.36
C GLU A 277 -0.78 12.56 -13.67
N SER A 278 -0.46 12.89 -12.43
CA SER A 278 0.49 12.12 -11.64
C SER A 278 -0.06 11.83 -10.25
N SER A 279 0.38 10.71 -9.67
CA SER A 279 0.00 10.30 -8.32
C SER A 279 1.18 10.43 -7.38
N PRO A 280 0.96 10.66 -6.08
CA PRO A 280 2.05 10.66 -5.13
C PRO A 280 2.67 9.26 -4.97
N ILE A 281 3.99 9.20 -4.71
CA ILE A 281 4.68 7.94 -4.37
C ILE A 281 4.27 7.52 -2.95
N HIS A 282 4.43 8.43 -2.00
CA HIS A 282 4.02 8.30 -0.61
C HIS A 282 2.83 9.21 -0.34
N PRO A 283 1.80 8.74 0.38
CA PRO A 283 0.67 9.60 0.71
C PRO A 283 1.16 10.81 1.54
N PRO A 284 0.53 11.99 1.35
CA PRO A 284 0.79 13.16 2.19
C PRO A 284 0.51 12.86 3.68
N LEU A 285 1.12 13.66 4.56
CA LEU A 285 0.90 13.55 6.01
C LEU A 285 -0.57 13.77 6.35
N THR A 286 -1.08 12.94 7.26
CA THR A 286 -2.46 13.04 7.76
C THR A 286 -2.64 14.31 8.57
N SER A 287 -3.67 15.07 8.23
CA SER A 287 -4.06 16.32 8.91
C SER A 287 -5.27 16.10 9.82
N HIS A 288 -6.20 15.25 9.40
CA HIS A 288 -7.43 14.96 10.12
C HIS A 288 -7.64 13.46 10.32
N TYR A 289 -8.30 13.10 11.42
CA TYR A 289 -8.63 11.71 11.75
C TYR A 289 -10.14 11.57 11.82
N LEU A 290 -10.68 10.70 10.97
CA LEU A 290 -12.10 10.38 10.94
C LEU A 290 -12.30 8.92 11.36
N THR A 291 -13.10 8.71 12.39
CA THR A 291 -13.59 7.38 12.75
C THR A 291 -15.09 7.34 12.57
N THR A 292 -15.63 6.28 11.97
CA THR A 292 -17.07 6.12 11.71
C THR A 292 -17.58 4.79 12.22
N ASP A 293 -18.84 4.75 12.60
CA ASP A 293 -19.61 3.53 12.83
C ASP A 293 -21.07 3.75 12.40
N ALA A 294 -21.70 2.68 11.92
CA ALA A 294 -23.10 2.69 11.54
C ALA A 294 -23.88 1.58 12.24
N SER A 295 -25.00 1.96 12.86
CA SER A 295 -25.94 1.04 13.50
C SER A 295 -27.29 0.98 12.77
N GLY A 296 -28.20 0.15 13.27
CA GLY A 296 -29.59 0.16 12.81
C GLY A 296 -30.28 1.52 13.01
N SER A 297 -29.92 2.22 14.08
CA SER A 297 -30.60 3.43 14.58
C SER A 297 -30.02 4.73 14.03
N GLY A 298 -28.72 4.79 13.73
CA GLY A 298 -28.06 5.99 13.24
C GLY A 298 -26.59 5.76 12.91
N SER A 299 -25.87 6.83 12.55
CA SER A 299 -24.41 6.86 12.43
C SER A 299 -23.77 7.61 13.58
N GLY A 300 -22.61 7.13 14.00
CA GLY A 300 -21.71 7.83 14.89
C GLY A 300 -20.41 8.13 14.15
N SER A 301 -19.86 9.32 14.33
CA SER A 301 -18.59 9.67 13.72
C SER A 301 -17.80 10.63 14.60
N ILE A 302 -16.49 10.54 14.52
CA ILE A 302 -15.58 11.42 15.24
C ILE A 302 -14.61 11.97 14.22
N LEU A 303 -14.70 13.28 14.01
CA LEU A 303 -13.75 14.03 13.20
C LEU A 303 -12.85 14.83 14.13
N ASP A 304 -11.60 14.38 14.25
CA ASP A 304 -10.62 14.88 15.22
C ASP A 304 -11.14 14.79 16.66
N ASN A 305 -11.65 15.90 17.21
CA ASN A 305 -12.27 15.97 18.54
C ASN A 305 -13.79 16.18 18.49
N THR A 306 -14.36 16.36 17.30
CA THR A 306 -15.76 16.69 17.11
C THR A 306 -16.57 15.41 16.98
N LYS A 307 -17.49 15.21 17.92
CA LYS A 307 -18.45 14.09 17.91
C LYS A 307 -19.64 14.47 17.02
N LEU A 308 -19.97 13.60 16.09
CA LEU A 308 -21.03 13.77 15.12
C LEU A 308 -21.99 12.59 15.22
N VAL A 309 -23.28 12.90 15.29
CA VAL A 309 -24.36 11.91 15.29
C VAL A 309 -25.22 12.16 14.07
N GLY A 310 -25.45 11.13 13.27
CA GLY A 310 -26.30 11.19 12.09
C GLY A 310 -27.52 10.29 12.23
N THR A 311 -28.64 10.74 11.70
CA THR A 311 -29.87 9.95 11.58
C THR A 311 -30.05 9.46 10.15
N TRP A 312 -30.60 8.25 10.00
CA TRP A 312 -30.87 7.69 8.68
C TRP A 312 -32.11 8.32 8.03
N SER A 313 -32.00 8.67 6.75
CA SER A 313 -33.16 8.99 5.93
C SER A 313 -34.00 7.74 5.63
N ALA A 314 -35.25 7.93 5.20
CA ALA A 314 -36.15 6.84 4.84
C ALA A 314 -35.57 5.87 3.78
N GLN A 315 -34.67 6.35 2.92
CA GLN A 315 -34.00 5.53 1.89
C GLN A 315 -32.79 4.76 2.45
N GLU A 316 -32.14 5.26 3.50
CA GLU A 316 -30.96 4.65 4.12
C GLU A 316 -31.33 3.58 5.17
N ILE A 317 -32.47 3.74 5.85
CA ILE A 317 -32.97 2.79 6.86
C ILE A 317 -32.97 1.32 6.35
N PRO A 318 -33.51 0.99 5.16
CA PRO A 318 -33.54 -0.40 4.67
C PRO A 318 -32.19 -0.88 4.12
N CYS A 319 -31.18 -0.02 4.02
CA CYS A 319 -29.89 -0.42 3.48
C CYS A 319 -29.13 -1.34 4.44
N HIS A 320 -28.41 -2.31 3.87
CA HIS A 320 -27.51 -3.19 4.63
C HIS A 320 -26.34 -2.43 5.27
N SER A 321 -25.71 -3.04 6.27
CA SER A 321 -24.68 -2.42 7.12
C SER A 321 -23.52 -1.78 6.34
N ASN A 322 -22.99 -2.43 5.30
CA ASN A 322 -21.91 -1.87 4.48
C ASN A 322 -22.29 -0.55 3.80
N MET A 323 -23.55 -0.39 3.39
CA MET A 323 -24.04 0.84 2.78
C MET A 323 -24.20 1.94 3.83
N LYS A 324 -24.78 1.61 4.99
CA LYS A 324 -24.90 2.55 6.11
C LYS A 324 -23.54 3.08 6.55
N GLU A 325 -22.52 2.22 6.62
CA GLU A 325 -21.15 2.63 6.92
C GLU A 325 -20.54 3.53 5.83
N MET A 326 -20.80 3.26 4.54
CA MET A 326 -20.40 4.17 3.46
C MET A 326 -21.12 5.53 3.56
N PHE A 327 -22.40 5.54 3.93
CA PHE A 327 -23.18 6.77 4.11
C PHE A 327 -22.68 7.59 5.29
N ALA A 328 -22.30 6.96 6.41
CA ALA A 328 -21.68 7.63 7.54
C ALA A 328 -20.44 8.43 7.10
N ILE A 329 -19.55 7.79 6.34
CA ILE A 329 -18.36 8.46 5.78
C ILE A 329 -18.75 9.57 4.79
N LEU A 330 -19.68 9.28 3.86
CA LEU A 330 -20.11 10.24 2.84
C LEU A 330 -20.69 11.51 3.48
N ASN A 331 -21.55 11.37 4.49
CA ASN A 331 -22.23 12.49 5.12
C ASN A 331 -21.22 13.38 5.85
N VAL A 332 -20.28 12.80 6.61
CA VAL A 332 -19.21 13.58 7.27
C VAL A 332 -18.37 14.33 6.24
N LEU A 333 -17.93 13.65 5.17
CA LEU A 333 -17.12 14.28 4.12
C LEU A 333 -17.89 15.38 3.38
N ARG A 334 -19.19 15.21 3.17
CA ARG A 334 -20.06 16.20 2.52
C ARG A 334 -20.25 17.43 3.39
N ASP A 335 -20.60 17.23 4.65
CA ASP A 335 -20.97 18.31 5.57
C ASP A 335 -19.74 19.13 6.00
N HIS A 336 -18.57 18.49 6.06
CA HIS A 336 -17.32 19.10 6.53
C HIS A 336 -16.29 19.30 5.41
N CYS A 337 -16.70 19.24 4.14
CA CYS A 337 -15.79 19.35 2.99
C CYS A 337 -14.95 20.63 3.00
N HIS A 338 -15.50 21.72 3.51
CA HIS A 338 -14.85 23.02 3.60
C HIS A 338 -13.70 23.04 4.63
N ILE A 339 -13.86 22.34 5.77
CA ILE A 339 -12.81 22.18 6.80
C ILE A 339 -11.73 21.24 6.29
N LEU A 340 -12.14 20.18 5.58
CA LEU A 340 -11.25 19.13 5.11
C LEU A 340 -10.54 19.47 3.79
N ALA A 341 -10.87 20.60 3.16
CA ALA A 341 -10.31 20.98 1.86
C ALA A 341 -8.77 21.08 1.90
N ASN A 342 -8.12 20.63 0.82
CA ASN A 342 -6.65 20.60 0.67
C ASN A 342 -5.90 19.82 1.76
N SER A 343 -6.59 18.93 2.48
CA SER A 343 -6.01 18.17 3.59
C SER A 343 -5.90 16.67 3.28
N THR A 344 -5.30 15.93 4.21
CA THR A 344 -5.32 14.47 4.21
C THR A 344 -6.14 13.97 5.39
N VAL A 345 -7.16 13.18 5.10
CA VAL A 345 -8.07 12.59 6.09
C VAL A 345 -7.75 11.11 6.25
N SER A 346 -7.36 10.71 7.46
CA SER A 346 -7.21 9.31 7.84
C SER A 346 -8.55 8.76 8.28
N ILE A 347 -9.18 7.95 7.45
CA ILE A 347 -10.40 7.22 7.80
C ILE A 347 -10.04 5.90 8.48
N GLN A 348 -10.58 5.72 9.67
CA GLN A 348 -10.51 4.51 10.47
C GLN A 348 -11.91 3.89 10.55
N SER A 349 -12.05 2.66 10.07
CA SER A 349 -13.31 1.91 10.14
C SER A 349 -13.01 0.44 10.40
N ASP A 350 -13.94 -0.27 11.04
CA ASP A 350 -13.87 -1.71 11.23
C ASP A 350 -14.41 -2.49 10.02
N ASN A 351 -15.10 -1.80 9.12
CA ASN A 351 -15.70 -2.38 7.95
C ASN A 351 -14.67 -2.56 6.83
N LYS A 352 -14.12 -3.77 6.74
CA LYS A 352 -13.17 -4.16 5.68
C LYS A 352 -13.72 -3.99 4.26
N THR A 353 -15.04 -4.15 4.06
CA THR A 353 -15.67 -4.00 2.75
C THR A 353 -15.60 -2.54 2.29
N VAL A 354 -15.99 -1.62 3.17
CA VAL A 354 -15.92 -0.16 2.96
C VAL A 354 -14.49 0.27 2.67
N LEU A 355 -13.54 -0.11 3.54
CA LEU A 355 -12.12 0.22 3.33
C LEU A 355 -11.57 -0.36 2.02
N SER A 356 -12.02 -1.55 1.62
CA SER A 356 -11.65 -2.13 0.33
C SER A 356 -12.22 -1.36 -0.85
N TYR A 357 -13.48 -0.93 -0.78
CA TYR A 357 -14.11 -0.11 -1.81
C TYR A 357 -13.42 1.25 -1.92
N LEU A 358 -13.20 1.96 -0.82
CA LEU A 358 -12.48 3.24 -0.83
C LEU A 358 -11.05 3.09 -1.35
N ARG A 359 -10.28 2.11 -0.85
CA ARG A 359 -8.88 1.89 -1.27
C ARG A 359 -8.74 1.53 -2.74
N ASN A 360 -9.71 0.77 -3.26
CA ASN A 360 -9.68 0.33 -4.64
C ASN A 360 -10.51 1.23 -5.58
N GLN A 361 -11.00 2.37 -5.08
CA GLN A 361 -11.85 3.32 -5.81
C GLN A 361 -13.04 2.61 -6.47
N GLY A 362 -13.72 1.79 -5.68
CA GLY A 362 -14.92 1.04 -6.08
C GLY A 362 -14.69 -0.45 -6.24
N GLY A 363 -15.72 -1.11 -6.77
CA GLY A 363 -15.77 -2.55 -6.99
C GLY A 363 -16.87 -2.92 -7.99
N THR A 364 -16.83 -4.13 -8.53
CA THR A 364 -17.80 -4.62 -9.53
C THR A 364 -18.91 -5.49 -8.93
N ARG A 365 -18.86 -5.76 -7.61
CA ARG A 365 -19.79 -6.69 -6.95
C ARG A 365 -21.10 -6.06 -6.51
N SER A 366 -21.07 -4.78 -6.14
CA SER A 366 -22.24 -4.01 -5.71
C SER A 366 -22.23 -2.67 -6.42
N SER A 367 -23.26 -2.45 -7.24
CA SER A 367 -23.49 -1.18 -7.94
C SER A 367 -23.84 -0.06 -6.97
N GLN A 368 -24.56 -0.36 -5.88
CA GLN A 368 -24.91 0.60 -4.84
C GLN A 368 -23.65 1.14 -4.14
N LEU A 369 -22.75 0.25 -3.69
CA LEU A 369 -21.49 0.67 -3.06
C LEU A 369 -20.59 1.43 -4.06
N MET A 370 -20.60 1.04 -5.33
CA MET A 370 -19.88 1.76 -6.38
C MET A 370 -20.43 3.18 -6.59
N ALA A 371 -21.76 3.35 -6.59
CA ALA A 371 -22.41 4.64 -6.73
C ALA A 371 -22.06 5.59 -5.56
N VAL A 372 -22.10 5.09 -4.32
CA VAL A 372 -21.69 5.88 -3.15
C VAL A 372 -20.19 6.20 -3.18
N THR A 373 -19.36 5.24 -3.60
CA THR A 373 -17.91 5.48 -3.78
C THR A 373 -17.66 6.59 -4.79
N PHE A 374 -18.42 6.66 -5.88
CA PHE A 374 -18.31 7.73 -6.86
C PHE A 374 -18.64 9.09 -6.26
N GLN A 375 -19.71 9.20 -5.48
CA GLN A 375 -20.08 10.45 -4.78
C GLN A 375 -18.99 10.90 -3.80
N ILE A 376 -18.45 9.97 -3.00
CA ILE A 376 -17.33 10.27 -2.09
C ILE A 376 -16.16 10.83 -2.90
N TYR A 377 -15.73 10.13 -3.96
CA TYR A 377 -14.57 10.56 -4.74
C TYR A 377 -14.78 11.87 -5.52
N GLN A 378 -16.02 12.21 -5.87
CA GLN A 378 -16.35 13.51 -6.44
C GLN A 378 -16.04 14.63 -5.44
N ILE A 379 -16.49 14.50 -4.18
CA ILE A 379 -16.20 15.45 -3.11
C ILE A 379 -14.68 15.54 -2.87
N LEU A 380 -14.00 14.39 -2.79
CA LEU A 380 -12.55 14.35 -2.59
C LEU A 380 -11.79 15.10 -3.70
N GLN A 381 -12.20 14.91 -4.96
CA GLN A 381 -11.56 15.55 -6.09
C GLN A 381 -11.83 17.06 -6.11
N GLU A 382 -13.08 17.47 -5.91
CA GLU A 382 -13.50 18.88 -5.90
C GLU A 382 -12.78 19.69 -4.83
N HIS A 383 -12.64 19.12 -3.63
CA HIS A 383 -12.02 19.77 -2.48
C HIS A 383 -10.53 19.41 -2.26
N LYS A 384 -9.91 18.66 -3.20
CA LYS A 384 -8.51 18.20 -3.12
C LYS A 384 -8.16 17.47 -1.81
N ILE A 385 -9.08 16.64 -1.34
CA ILE A 385 -8.95 15.86 -0.11
C ILE A 385 -8.27 14.52 -0.42
N HIS A 386 -7.21 14.20 0.30
CA HIS A 386 -6.51 12.92 0.19
C HIS A 386 -6.99 11.96 1.28
N LEU A 387 -7.19 10.68 0.95
CA LEU A 387 -7.56 9.67 1.93
C LEU A 387 -6.37 8.81 2.34
N SER A 388 -6.21 8.63 3.65
CA SER A 388 -5.47 7.51 4.24
C SER A 388 -6.46 6.54 4.89
N LEU A 389 -6.32 5.24 4.65
CA LEU A 389 -7.34 4.25 5.01
C LEU A 389 -6.77 3.16 5.92
N HIS A 390 -7.28 3.12 7.16
CA HIS A 390 -6.81 2.21 8.19
C HIS A 390 -7.95 1.36 8.75
N HIS A 391 -7.66 0.08 8.99
CA HIS A 391 -8.61 -0.81 9.64
C HIS A 391 -8.48 -0.68 11.15
N LEU A 392 -9.58 -0.29 11.81
CA LEU A 392 -9.71 -0.23 13.25
C LEU A 392 -10.63 -1.39 13.69
N PRO A 393 -10.17 -2.42 14.41
CA PRO A 393 -11.06 -3.49 14.84
C PRO A 393 -12.24 -2.95 15.67
N GLY A 394 -13.47 -3.38 15.40
CA GLY A 394 -14.70 -2.79 15.97
C GLY A 394 -14.74 -2.67 17.49
N ARG A 395 -14.08 -3.59 18.23
CA ARG A 395 -13.91 -3.51 19.69
C ARG A 395 -13.18 -2.27 20.19
N PHE A 396 -12.50 -1.54 19.29
CA PHE A 396 -11.79 -0.30 19.57
C PHE A 396 -12.44 0.91 18.91
N ASN A 397 -13.48 0.69 18.09
CA ASN A 397 -14.30 1.72 17.51
C ASN A 397 -15.39 2.20 18.49
N VAL A 398 -15.05 2.25 19.77
CA VAL A 398 -16.02 2.31 20.86
C VAL A 398 -16.78 3.62 20.85
N GLU A 399 -16.11 4.74 20.55
CA GLU A 399 -16.79 6.03 20.60
C GLU A 399 -17.71 6.27 19.40
N ALA A 400 -17.33 5.85 18.19
CA ALA A 400 -18.24 5.94 17.06
C ALA A 400 -19.41 4.95 17.21
N ASP A 401 -19.16 3.73 17.71
CA ASP A 401 -20.21 2.74 18.05
C ASP A 401 -21.16 3.27 19.13
N HIS A 402 -20.62 3.99 20.10
CA HIS A 402 -21.43 4.66 21.12
C HIS A 402 -22.31 5.77 20.52
N LEU A 403 -21.74 6.64 19.70
CA LEU A 403 -22.51 7.70 19.03
C LEU A 403 -23.58 7.13 18.09
N SER A 404 -23.34 5.96 17.49
CA SER A 404 -24.30 5.28 16.63
C SER A 404 -25.41 4.56 17.42
N ARG A 405 -25.21 4.24 18.71
CA ARG A 405 -26.13 3.41 19.54
C ARG A 405 -26.63 4.04 20.84
N ASN A 406 -26.12 5.19 21.26
CA ASN A 406 -26.45 5.86 22.53
C ASN A 406 -26.17 4.99 23.79
N CYS A 407 -25.01 4.29 23.86
CA CYS A 407 -24.62 3.47 25.04
C CYS A 407 -23.79 4.28 26.07
N HIS A 408 -22.99 3.68 26.97
CA HIS A 408 -22.11 4.40 27.93
C HIS A 408 -20.63 4.08 27.66
N TYR A 409 -19.72 5.03 27.90
CA TYR A 409 -18.26 4.89 27.69
C TYR A 409 -17.63 3.83 28.61
N PRO A 410 -16.93 2.81 28.09
CA PRO A 410 -16.08 1.97 28.92
C PRO A 410 -14.78 2.70 29.28
N GLU A 411 -14.49 2.85 30.57
CA GLU A 411 -13.24 3.46 31.05
C GLU A 411 -12.31 2.36 31.58
N TRP A 412 -11.27 2.02 30.82
CA TRP A 412 -10.36 0.93 31.17
C TRP A 412 -9.28 1.41 32.13
N HIS A 413 -9.10 0.70 33.23
CA HIS A 413 -8.17 1.03 34.30
C HIS A 413 -7.29 -0.17 34.64
N LEU A 414 -5.98 0.08 34.73
CA LEU A 414 -5.01 -0.91 35.22
C LEU A 414 -4.97 -0.85 36.75
N LEU A 415 -5.14 -2.00 37.40
CA LEU A 415 -5.22 -2.08 38.86
C LEU A 415 -3.96 -1.51 39.54
N PRO A 416 -4.09 -0.88 40.74
CA PRO A 416 -2.98 -0.24 41.44
C PRO A 416 -1.76 -1.13 41.70
N VAL A 417 -1.98 -2.43 41.91
CA VAL A 417 -0.88 -3.40 42.09
C VAL A 417 0.02 -3.44 40.87
N PHE A 418 -0.57 -3.33 39.67
CA PHE A 418 0.16 -3.42 38.43
C PHE A 418 0.86 -2.11 38.07
N THR A 419 0.19 -0.97 38.23
CA THR A 419 0.80 0.35 37.96
C THR A 419 2.00 0.60 38.87
N LYS A 420 1.98 0.14 40.12
CA LYS A 420 3.15 0.17 41.03
C LYS A 420 4.36 -0.57 40.48
N ILE A 421 4.19 -1.73 39.85
CA ILE A 421 5.31 -2.49 39.24
C ILE A 421 5.95 -1.68 38.12
N ILE A 422 5.12 -1.04 37.29
CA ILE A 422 5.59 -0.20 36.19
C ILE A 422 6.31 1.04 36.70
N PHE A 423 5.76 1.70 37.73
CA PHE A 423 6.37 2.89 38.33
C PHE A 423 7.67 2.57 39.07
N ALA A 424 7.80 1.40 39.67
CA ALA A 424 9.07 0.93 40.24
C ALA A 424 10.15 0.77 39.16
N LYS A 425 9.76 0.41 37.92
CA LYS A 425 10.69 0.22 36.80
C LYS A 425 11.15 1.54 36.16
N TRP A 426 10.23 2.49 35.96
CA TRP A 426 10.48 3.68 35.13
C TRP A 426 10.27 5.02 35.83
N GLY A 427 9.89 5.00 37.10
CA GLY A 427 9.59 6.17 37.92
C GLY A 427 8.09 6.44 38.05
N LEU A 428 7.73 7.23 39.05
CA LEU A 428 6.35 7.66 39.30
C LEU A 428 5.99 8.83 38.38
N PRO A 429 4.95 8.72 37.53
CA PRO A 429 4.47 9.83 36.73
C PRO A 429 3.95 10.97 37.61
N ILE A 430 4.18 12.22 37.19
CA ILE A 430 3.69 13.39 37.92
C ILE A 430 2.26 13.79 37.51
N ILE A 431 1.75 13.22 36.42
CA ILE A 431 0.39 13.47 35.90
C ILE A 431 -0.12 12.29 35.07
N ASP A 432 -1.43 12.03 35.15
CA ASP A 432 -2.19 11.14 34.25
C ASP A 432 -2.94 11.98 33.21
N LEU A 433 -2.63 11.79 31.93
CA LEU A 433 -3.18 12.64 30.87
C LEU A 433 -4.53 12.16 30.32
N PHE A 434 -4.99 10.95 30.63
CA PHE A 434 -6.19 10.38 30.01
C PHE A 434 -7.05 9.63 31.03
N ALA A 435 -7.47 10.30 32.10
CA ALA A 435 -8.24 9.66 33.18
C ALA A 435 -9.34 10.54 33.76
N SER A 436 -10.44 9.92 34.19
CA SER A 436 -11.44 10.56 35.04
C SER A 436 -11.01 10.57 36.52
N ARG A 437 -11.79 11.26 37.35
CA ARG A 437 -11.71 11.19 38.83
C ARG A 437 -11.72 9.77 39.38
N ARG A 438 -12.28 8.80 38.67
CA ARG A 438 -12.39 7.40 39.15
C ARG A 438 -11.27 6.51 38.65
N ALA A 439 -10.57 6.88 37.58
CA ALA A 439 -9.61 6.02 36.89
C ALA A 439 -8.16 6.50 36.95
N HIS A 440 -7.88 7.67 37.53
CA HIS A 440 -6.53 8.20 37.57
C HIS A 440 -5.59 7.29 38.37
N VAL A 441 -4.38 7.08 37.84
CA VAL A 441 -3.37 6.22 38.50
C VAL A 441 -2.37 7.01 39.35
N VAL A 442 -2.41 8.35 39.27
CA VAL A 442 -1.62 9.29 40.08
C VAL A 442 -2.48 10.49 40.49
N PRO A 443 -2.17 11.23 41.57
CA PRO A 443 -3.08 12.25 42.13
C PRO A 443 -3.44 13.40 41.19
N ARG A 444 -2.53 13.79 40.28
CA ARG A 444 -2.75 14.83 39.29
C ARG A 444 -3.22 14.19 38.00
N TYR A 445 -4.38 14.57 37.49
CA TYR A 445 -4.93 13.99 36.27
C TYR A 445 -5.63 15.02 35.38
N VAL A 446 -5.85 14.62 34.13
CA VAL A 446 -6.51 15.42 33.08
C VAL A 446 -7.68 14.60 32.54
N THR A 447 -8.85 15.24 32.48
CA THR A 447 -10.11 14.62 32.06
C THR A 447 -10.73 15.36 30.88
N LEU A 448 -11.68 14.72 30.21
CA LEU A 448 -12.55 15.37 29.22
C LEU A 448 -13.86 15.87 29.84
N ASP A 449 -14.14 15.50 31.09
CA ASP A 449 -15.30 15.99 31.83
C ASP A 449 -15.09 17.45 32.25
N GLN A 450 -15.77 18.37 31.57
CA GLN A 450 -15.71 19.80 31.85
C GLN A 450 -16.26 20.18 33.23
N THR A 451 -17.00 19.28 33.88
CA THR A 451 -17.60 19.50 35.19
C THR A 451 -16.71 19.05 36.36
N ASP A 452 -15.58 18.38 36.07
CA ASP A 452 -14.65 17.90 37.09
C ASP A 452 -13.69 19.00 37.54
N ASP A 453 -14.02 19.62 38.67
CA ASP A 453 -13.25 20.70 39.32
C ASP A 453 -11.94 20.24 39.97
N GLN A 454 -11.71 18.93 40.12
CA GLN A 454 -10.49 18.36 40.72
C GLN A 454 -9.40 18.04 39.70
N ALA A 455 -9.75 18.02 38.40
CA ALA A 455 -8.77 17.80 37.34
C ALA A 455 -7.84 19.01 37.20
N VAL A 456 -6.58 18.75 36.80
CA VAL A 456 -5.59 19.83 36.61
C VAL A 456 -6.01 20.76 35.47
N PHE A 457 -6.62 20.21 34.43
CA PHE A 457 -7.27 20.92 33.31
C PHE A 457 -8.14 19.95 32.50
N VAL A 458 -8.86 20.49 31.52
CA VAL A 458 -9.72 19.73 30.60
C VAL A 458 -9.01 19.52 29.25
N ASP A 459 -9.16 18.33 28.67
CA ASP A 459 -8.54 17.88 27.41
C ASP A 459 -7.01 17.93 27.43
N ALA A 460 -6.36 16.77 27.46
CA ALA A 460 -4.90 16.69 27.42
C ALA A 460 -4.27 17.37 26.22
N PHE A 461 -4.96 17.46 25.09
CA PHE A 461 -4.42 18.10 23.89
C PHE A 461 -4.57 19.62 23.90
N SER A 462 -5.26 20.21 24.88
CA SER A 462 -5.44 21.66 24.98
C SER A 462 -4.15 22.42 25.31
N ARG A 463 -3.09 21.72 25.75
CA ARG A 463 -1.82 22.32 26.17
C ARG A 463 -0.61 21.49 25.69
N PRO A 464 0.54 22.12 25.39
CA PRO A 464 1.79 21.39 25.17
C PRO A 464 2.17 20.55 26.39
N TRP A 465 2.63 19.31 26.18
CA TRP A 465 3.06 18.48 27.30
C TRP A 465 4.51 18.79 27.66
N ASN A 466 4.72 19.22 28.90
CA ASN A 466 6.06 19.47 29.45
C ASN A 466 6.14 18.88 30.86
N TYR A 467 6.53 17.61 30.94
CA TYR A 467 6.51 16.83 32.19
C TYR A 467 7.77 15.99 32.33
N SER A 468 8.32 15.87 33.54
CA SER A 468 9.48 15.00 33.81
C SER A 468 9.18 13.51 33.53
N LEU A 469 7.94 13.08 33.82
CA LEU A 469 7.35 11.80 33.45
C LEU A 469 5.81 11.89 33.51
N ALA A 470 5.11 11.53 32.43
CA ALA A 470 3.64 11.51 32.41
C ALA A 470 3.09 10.11 32.04
N TRP A 471 1.93 9.77 32.60
CA TRP A 471 1.18 8.57 32.24
C TRP A 471 0.21 8.87 31.12
N VAL A 472 0.21 8.03 30.09
CA VAL A 472 -0.54 8.22 28.85
C VAL A 472 -1.25 6.92 28.50
N PHE A 473 -2.50 6.77 28.95
CA PHE A 473 -3.34 5.64 28.58
C PHE A 473 -4.55 6.10 27.76
N PRO A 474 -4.33 6.55 26.50
CA PRO A 474 -5.40 7.05 25.67
C PRO A 474 -6.25 5.89 25.13
N PRO A 475 -7.51 6.15 24.78
CA PRO A 475 -8.22 5.30 23.84
C PRO A 475 -7.38 5.02 22.58
N PRO A 476 -7.32 3.77 22.06
CA PRO A 476 -6.41 3.42 20.97
C PRO A 476 -6.55 4.24 19.68
N PHE A 477 -7.74 4.78 19.38
CA PHE A 477 -7.97 5.62 18.21
C PHE A 477 -7.29 6.99 18.32
N LEU A 478 -6.97 7.46 19.54
CA LEU A 478 -6.24 8.71 19.79
C LEU A 478 -4.71 8.55 19.73
N MET A 479 -4.18 7.33 19.67
CA MET A 479 -2.74 7.07 19.52
C MET A 479 -2.03 7.92 18.46
N PRO A 480 -2.60 8.15 17.26
CA PRO A 480 -1.97 8.98 16.24
C PRO A 480 -1.85 10.44 16.67
N LYS A 481 -2.89 10.96 17.33
CA LYS A 481 -2.90 12.32 17.88
C LYS A 481 -1.92 12.45 19.03
N VAL A 482 -1.82 11.44 19.91
CA VAL A 482 -0.79 11.37 20.95
C VAL A 482 0.62 11.46 20.36
N LEU A 483 0.92 10.67 19.33
CA LEU A 483 2.22 10.71 18.67
C LEU A 483 2.51 12.06 18.01
N ALA A 484 1.51 12.65 17.35
CA ALA A 484 1.64 13.98 16.76
C ALA A 484 1.93 15.04 17.84
N HIS A 485 1.24 14.97 18.98
CA HIS A 485 1.43 15.90 20.09
C HIS A 485 2.78 15.73 20.78
N LEU A 486 3.32 14.50 20.81
CA LEU A 486 4.66 14.22 21.33
C LEU A 486 5.77 14.91 20.53
N ASN A 487 5.54 15.26 19.26
CA ASN A 487 6.51 16.00 18.45
C ASN A 487 6.82 17.40 18.98
N VAL A 488 5.83 18.04 19.60
CA VAL A 488 5.94 19.40 20.14
C VAL A 488 6.03 19.43 21.67
N SER A 489 6.12 18.24 22.28
CA SER A 489 6.18 18.07 23.73
C SER A 489 7.63 18.05 24.23
N LYS A 490 7.82 18.11 25.56
CA LYS A 490 9.10 17.92 26.24
C LYS A 490 8.94 16.93 27.39
N GLY A 491 9.91 16.04 27.55
CA GLY A 491 9.96 15.09 28.67
C GLY A 491 9.81 13.62 28.28
N ARG A 492 9.32 12.81 29.23
CA ARG A 492 9.17 11.36 29.09
C ARG A 492 7.74 10.91 29.35
N PHE A 493 7.30 9.88 28.63
CA PHE A 493 5.90 9.45 28.63
C PHE A 493 5.82 7.93 28.74
N LEU A 494 5.05 7.44 29.71
CA LEU A 494 4.68 6.03 29.82
C LEU A 494 3.38 5.83 29.04
N ILE A 495 3.51 5.33 27.81
CA ILE A 495 2.40 5.17 26.88
C ILE A 495 1.90 3.73 26.93
N VAL A 496 0.66 3.55 27.35
CA VAL A 496 -0.02 2.26 27.32
C VAL A 496 -0.69 2.11 25.96
N ALA A 497 -0.26 1.10 25.20
CA ALA A 497 -0.78 0.85 23.86
C ALA A 497 -0.98 -0.65 23.59
N PRO A 498 -1.99 -1.04 22.81
CA PRO A 498 -2.21 -2.44 22.49
C PRO A 498 -1.15 -3.00 21.52
N ARG A 499 -0.78 -4.27 21.68
CA ARG A 499 0.21 -4.94 20.83
C ARG A 499 -0.41 -5.34 19.48
N TRP A 500 -0.58 -4.37 18.58
CA TRP A 500 -1.04 -4.63 17.22
C TRP A 500 0.11 -4.52 16.23
N GLU A 501 0.67 -5.66 15.82
CA GLU A 501 1.87 -5.67 14.93
C GLU A 501 1.67 -4.95 13.59
N LYS A 502 0.42 -4.72 13.17
CA LYS A 502 0.06 -4.03 11.91
C LYS A 502 -0.40 -2.57 12.11
N SER A 503 -0.42 -2.05 13.34
CA SER A 503 -0.79 -0.64 13.54
C SER A 503 0.35 0.26 13.06
N TYR A 504 -0.01 1.34 12.35
CA TYR A 504 0.98 2.25 11.76
C TYR A 504 1.75 3.03 12.83
N TRP A 505 1.11 3.34 13.95
CA TRP A 505 1.70 4.06 15.08
C TRP A 505 2.72 3.23 15.89
N ARG A 506 2.74 1.89 15.73
CA ARG A 506 3.65 1.02 16.47
C ARG A 506 5.12 1.26 16.08
N THR A 507 5.39 1.50 14.81
CA THR A 507 6.75 1.81 14.34
C THR A 507 7.23 3.14 14.93
N ASP A 508 6.36 4.13 15.02
CA ASP A 508 6.68 5.43 15.62
C ASP A 508 6.97 5.30 17.12
N LEU A 509 6.14 4.55 17.87
CA LEU A 509 6.44 4.21 19.27
C LEU A 509 7.80 3.52 19.44
N LYS A 510 8.13 2.56 18.56
CA LYS A 510 9.43 1.88 18.57
C LYS A 510 10.59 2.85 18.36
N ASN A 511 10.45 3.79 17.42
CA ASN A 511 11.49 4.76 17.12
C ASN A 511 11.69 5.77 18.27
N ARG A 512 10.65 6.05 19.06
CA ARG A 512 10.73 6.95 20.24
C ARG A 512 11.06 6.23 21.54
N ALA A 513 11.10 4.90 21.52
CA ALA A 513 11.23 4.09 22.71
C ALA A 513 12.62 4.29 23.33
N LEU A 514 12.66 4.68 24.60
CA LEU A 514 13.89 4.79 25.37
C LEU A 514 14.37 3.43 25.92
N ALA A 515 13.48 2.42 25.92
CA ALA A 515 13.76 1.06 26.32
C ALA A 515 12.77 0.09 25.65
N ALA A 516 13.06 -1.22 25.75
CA ALA A 516 12.12 -2.25 25.29
C ALA A 516 10.76 -2.14 26.01
N PRO A 517 9.64 -2.33 25.30
CA PRO A 517 8.30 -2.23 25.89
C PRO A 517 8.06 -3.31 26.95
N PHE A 518 7.26 -2.98 27.96
CA PHE A 518 6.83 -3.93 28.97
C PHE A 518 5.49 -4.53 28.55
N THR A 519 5.46 -5.83 28.25
CA THR A 519 4.21 -6.54 27.93
C THR A 519 3.41 -6.84 29.20
N VAL A 520 2.12 -6.49 29.18
CA VAL A 520 1.18 -6.77 30.26
C VAL A 520 0.54 -8.15 30.04
N TYR A 521 0.82 -9.09 30.94
CA TYR A 521 0.24 -10.42 30.94
C TYR A 521 -1.00 -10.50 31.83
N ASN A 522 -1.86 -11.50 31.60
CA ASN A 522 -3.07 -11.76 32.39
C ASN A 522 -3.99 -10.54 32.53
N LEU A 523 -4.25 -9.83 31.42
CA LEU A 523 -5.07 -8.61 31.40
C LEU A 523 -6.43 -8.77 32.09
N ASN A 524 -7.03 -9.97 32.05
CA ASN A 524 -8.29 -10.28 32.72
C ASN A 524 -8.23 -10.17 34.26
N LYS A 525 -7.03 -10.16 34.85
CA LYS A 525 -6.81 -10.01 36.30
C LYS A 525 -6.24 -8.65 36.68
N VAL A 526 -5.76 -7.87 35.71
CA VAL A 526 -5.05 -6.60 35.97
C VAL A 526 -5.70 -5.39 35.33
N MET A 527 -6.72 -5.57 34.48
CA MET A 527 -7.47 -4.50 33.84
C MET A 527 -8.97 -4.67 34.12
N ILE A 528 -9.61 -3.58 34.51
CA ILE A 528 -11.05 -3.49 34.74
C ILE A 528 -11.64 -2.35 33.91
N ASP A 529 -12.92 -2.45 33.61
CA ASP A 529 -13.75 -1.31 33.26
C ASP A 529 -14.28 -0.68 34.56
N VAL A 530 -14.01 0.60 34.77
CA VAL A 530 -14.31 1.33 36.02
C VAL A 530 -15.81 1.41 36.29
N LEU A 531 -16.66 1.38 35.25
CA LEU A 531 -18.11 1.44 35.43
C LEU A 531 -18.68 0.09 35.87
N THR A 532 -18.15 -1.00 35.33
CA THR A 532 -18.68 -2.36 35.61
C THR A 532 -17.90 -3.08 36.70
N ASN A 533 -16.71 -2.58 37.06
CA ASN A 533 -15.72 -3.22 37.90
C ASN A 533 -15.37 -4.66 37.46
N ARG A 534 -15.54 -4.95 36.16
CA ARG A 534 -15.28 -6.26 35.55
C ARG A 534 -14.22 -6.11 34.47
N PRO A 535 -13.49 -7.18 34.14
CA PRO A 535 -12.57 -7.14 33.02
C PRO A 535 -13.29 -6.80 31.71
N PRO A 536 -12.68 -5.99 30.82
CA PRO A 536 -13.29 -5.64 29.55
C PRO A 536 -13.68 -6.86 28.71
N PRO A 537 -14.72 -6.76 27.87
CA PRO A 537 -15.10 -7.85 26.97
C PRO A 537 -13.91 -8.31 26.11
N LYS A 538 -13.72 -9.63 25.99
CA LYS A 538 -12.63 -10.26 25.20
C LYS A 538 -11.21 -9.84 25.62
N VAL A 539 -11.02 -9.42 26.88
CA VAL A 539 -9.70 -9.07 27.45
C VAL A 539 -8.62 -10.15 27.27
N LEU A 540 -9.01 -11.43 27.15
CA LEU A 540 -8.09 -12.54 26.90
C LEU A 540 -7.46 -12.51 25.48
N GLU A 541 -8.09 -11.82 24.54
CA GLU A 541 -7.59 -11.61 23.17
C GLU A 541 -6.83 -10.28 23.01
N LEU A 542 -6.56 -9.61 24.14
CA LEU A 542 -5.83 -8.35 24.18
C LEU A 542 -4.43 -8.60 24.76
N THR A 543 -3.48 -7.84 24.27
CA THR A 543 -2.15 -7.72 24.87
C THR A 543 -1.83 -6.25 24.88
N LEU A 544 -1.50 -5.71 26.05
CA LEU A 544 -1.06 -4.33 26.21
C LEU A 544 0.45 -4.31 26.35
N GLU A 545 1.07 -3.27 25.84
CA GLU A 545 2.46 -2.94 26.01
C GLU A 545 2.57 -1.53 26.57
N ILE A 546 3.47 -1.36 27.52
CA ILE A 546 3.78 -0.05 28.08
C ILE A 546 5.14 0.37 27.54
N TRP A 547 5.16 1.53 26.91
CA TRP A 547 6.32 2.10 26.24
C TRP A 547 6.80 3.29 27.05
N ILE A 548 8.10 3.33 27.37
CA ILE A 548 8.72 4.57 27.82
C ILE A 548 9.26 5.30 26.59
N CYS A 549 8.69 6.47 26.27
CA CYS A 549 9.04 7.25 25.10
C CYS A 549 9.58 8.63 25.50
N GLY A 550 10.55 9.14 24.73
CA GLY A 550 10.97 10.53 24.78
C GLY A 550 10.10 11.42 23.89
N ALA A 551 10.01 12.72 24.20
CA ALA A 551 9.43 13.70 23.30
C ALA A 551 10.40 14.16 22.20
N GLY A 552 9.84 14.70 21.10
CA GLY A 552 10.58 15.20 19.95
C GLY A 552 10.74 14.18 18.81
N ASN A 553 11.11 14.67 17.62
CA ASN A 553 11.48 13.81 16.49
C ASN A 553 12.88 13.25 16.73
N GLN A 554 12.98 11.94 16.95
CA GLN A 554 14.19 11.20 16.57
C GLN A 554 13.94 10.65 15.16
N CYS A 555 14.15 11.52 14.16
CA CYS A 555 14.26 11.13 12.76
C CYS A 555 15.69 11.42 12.30
#